data_AF-A0A1B5Z8A8-F1
#
_entry.id   AF-A0A1B5Z8A8-F1
#
_cell.length_a   1.000
_cell.length_b   1.000
_cell.length_c   1.000
_cell.angle_alpha   90.00
_cell.angle_beta   90.00
_cell.angle_gamma   90.00
#
_symmetry.space_group_name_H-M   'P 1'
#
loop_
_entity.id
_entity.type
_entity.pdbx_description
1 polymer ?
#
loop_
_entity_poly.entity_id
_entity_poly.type
_entity_poly.pdbx_seq_one_letter_code
_entity_poly.pdbx_strand_id
1 'polypeptide(L)'
;MAEEQAPASTSNMGGDDYAWVADEPRNTVSKFSLNGGEGMFRRVQRSPADDWKACIPNTSRRICSKFQWGSFPMYQIAFEQMCYRLPFSDFEVAVFRYLHLTPSQLHPNSLAFIRAFEMTAAYLGFMPTIPLFFHAFHLQRSKPKGDAANKFGWVSLKQSTKLFEMFLESVRGFKDSYFFVKPLNSISWQSVIYQGPAKDATGAPLVGPDGRQ
;
A
#
# COMPACT_ATOMS: atom_id res chain seq x y z
N MET A 1 35.38 0.97 -48.51
CA MET A 1 35.15 -0.15 -47.59
C MET A 1 35.13 0.42 -46.18
N ALA A 2 33.94 0.72 -45.67
CA ALA A 2 33.70 1.09 -44.27
C ALA A 2 32.39 0.37 -43.88
N GLU A 3 32.40 -0.31 -42.75
CA GLU A 3 31.33 -1.24 -42.37
C GLU A 3 30.34 -0.54 -41.44
N GLU A 4 29.10 -0.37 -41.91
CA GLU A 4 28.07 0.37 -41.16
C GLU A 4 27.48 -0.53 -40.06
N GLN A 5 28.02 -0.37 -38.84
CA GLN A 5 27.71 -1.24 -37.73
C GLN A 5 26.34 -0.88 -37.12
N ALA A 6 25.31 -1.65 -37.49
CA ALA A 6 23.94 -1.43 -37.02
C ALA A 6 23.83 -1.47 -35.48
N PRO A 7 23.05 -0.58 -34.85
CA PRO A 7 22.95 -0.51 -33.39
C PRO A 7 22.28 -1.78 -32.83
N ALA A 8 23.00 -2.46 -31.94
CA ALA A 8 22.52 -3.69 -31.30
C ALA A 8 21.19 -3.47 -30.59
N SER A 9 20.16 -4.24 -30.95
CA SER A 9 18.85 -4.15 -30.34
C SER A 9 18.90 -4.61 -28.89
N THR A 10 18.82 -3.66 -27.95
CA THR A 10 18.75 -3.93 -26.51
C THR A 10 17.42 -4.62 -26.18
N SER A 11 17.45 -5.96 -26.20
CA SER A 11 16.33 -6.81 -25.80
C SER A 11 15.87 -6.43 -24.40
N ASN A 12 14.65 -5.89 -24.30
CA ASN A 12 14.16 -5.28 -23.07
C ASN A 12 13.72 -6.40 -22.09
N MET A 13 14.69 -7.05 -21.44
CA MET A 13 14.55 -8.15 -20.47
C MET A 13 13.93 -7.70 -19.13
N GLY A 14 13.02 -6.73 -19.17
CA GLY A 14 12.16 -6.37 -18.05
C GLY A 14 11.02 -7.37 -17.95
N GLY A 15 11.15 -8.35 -17.06
CA GLY A 15 10.02 -9.22 -16.69
C GLY A 15 8.83 -8.39 -16.20
N ASP A 16 7.62 -8.86 -16.50
CA ASP A 16 6.40 -8.25 -15.97
C ASP A 16 6.33 -8.47 -14.45
N ASP A 17 6.82 -7.52 -13.67
CA ASP A 17 6.78 -7.54 -12.20
C ASP A 17 5.35 -7.62 -11.62
N TYR A 18 4.32 -7.49 -12.46
CA TYR A 18 2.93 -7.73 -12.07
C TYR A 18 2.38 -9.07 -12.59
N ALA A 19 3.18 -9.96 -13.18
CA ALA A 19 2.70 -11.25 -13.69
C ALA A 19 1.95 -12.07 -12.63
N TRP A 20 2.34 -11.93 -11.35
CA TRP A 20 1.67 -12.52 -10.19
C TRP A 20 0.34 -11.86 -9.82
N VAL A 21 0.03 -10.67 -10.32
CA VAL A 21 -1.21 -9.94 -10.03
C VAL A 21 -2.32 -10.43 -10.96
N ALA A 22 -3.49 -10.70 -10.38
CA ALA A 22 -4.70 -11.10 -11.10
C ALA A 22 -5.30 -9.95 -11.93
N ASP A 23 -6.14 -10.32 -12.89
CA ASP A 23 -6.61 -9.39 -13.91
C ASP A 23 -7.63 -8.36 -13.37
N GLU A 24 -8.29 -8.64 -12.24
CA GLU A 24 -9.22 -7.69 -11.62
C GLU A 24 -8.49 -6.42 -11.11
N PRO A 25 -7.49 -6.47 -10.20
CA PRO A 25 -6.67 -5.29 -9.85
C PRO A 25 -6.00 -4.58 -11.05
N ARG A 26 -5.71 -5.30 -12.13
CA ARG A 26 -5.04 -4.77 -13.33
C ARG A 26 -5.99 -4.08 -14.30
N ASN A 27 -7.28 -4.40 -14.25
CA ASN A 27 -8.30 -3.85 -15.15
C ASN A 27 -9.30 -2.92 -14.44
N THR A 28 -9.41 -2.95 -13.10
CA THR A 28 -10.23 -1.98 -12.36
C THR A 28 -9.69 -0.55 -12.56
N VAL A 29 -10.49 0.28 -13.23
CA VAL A 29 -10.27 1.73 -13.35
C VAL A 29 -10.88 2.42 -12.13
N SER A 30 -10.31 3.56 -11.72
CA SER A 30 -10.91 4.35 -10.63
C SER A 30 -12.18 5.05 -11.10
N LYS A 31 -13.24 5.04 -10.29
CA LYS A 31 -14.44 5.85 -10.57
C LYS A 31 -14.13 7.34 -10.64
N PHE A 32 -13.11 7.80 -9.91
CA PHE A 32 -12.66 9.20 -9.94
C PHE A 32 -12.04 9.60 -11.28
N SER A 33 -11.50 8.65 -12.04
CA SER A 33 -11.06 8.87 -13.42
C SER A 33 -12.22 9.12 -14.39
N LEU A 34 -13.43 8.65 -14.05
CA LEU A 34 -14.60 8.66 -14.92
C LEU A 34 -15.52 9.86 -14.62
N ASN A 35 -15.63 10.26 -13.34
CA ASN A 35 -16.47 11.39 -12.90
C ASN A 35 -15.68 12.70 -12.64
N GLY A 36 -14.43 12.80 -13.09
CA GLY A 36 -13.60 14.00 -12.88
C GLY A 36 -13.22 14.28 -11.42
N GLY A 37 -13.28 13.29 -10.53
CA GLY A 37 -12.94 13.43 -9.12
C GLY A 37 -14.05 13.99 -8.24
N GLU A 38 -15.30 13.93 -8.70
CA GLU A 38 -16.49 14.16 -7.87
C GLU A 38 -16.54 13.12 -6.73
N GLY A 39 -16.88 13.57 -5.51
CA GLY A 39 -16.89 12.74 -4.31
C GLY A 39 -15.52 12.29 -3.78
N MET A 40 -14.40 12.67 -4.43
CA MET A 40 -13.06 12.24 -4.04
C MET A 40 -12.58 12.93 -2.76
N PHE A 41 -12.33 12.15 -1.70
CA PHE A 41 -11.86 12.63 -0.40
C PHE A 41 -10.41 13.15 -0.47
N ARG A 42 -10.20 14.46 -0.28
CA ARG A 42 -8.89 15.11 -0.53
C ARG A 42 -7.98 15.25 0.71
N ARG A 43 -8.49 15.06 1.93
CA ARG A 43 -7.75 15.31 3.18
C ARG A 43 -6.86 14.12 3.59
N VAL A 44 -5.80 13.88 2.82
CA VAL A 44 -4.87 12.74 3.01
C VAL A 44 -3.90 12.90 4.18
N GLN A 45 -3.82 14.09 4.80
CA GLN A 45 -2.84 14.42 5.83
C GLN A 45 -3.44 15.27 6.97
N ARG A 46 -2.65 15.51 8.03
CA ARG A 46 -3.04 16.38 9.14
C ARG A 46 -2.75 17.84 8.79
N SER A 47 -3.68 18.74 9.09
CA SER A 47 -3.47 20.19 9.06
C SER A 47 -2.55 20.62 10.22
N PRO A 48 -1.79 21.72 10.12
CA PRO A 48 -1.82 22.76 9.08
C PRO A 48 -0.90 22.50 7.87
N ALA A 49 -0.22 21.35 7.81
CA ALA A 49 0.70 21.05 6.71
C ALA A 49 -0.01 20.83 5.35
N ASP A 50 0.75 20.91 4.25
CA ASP A 50 0.30 20.69 2.85
C ASP A 50 1.42 20.06 2.00
N ASP A 51 1.92 18.89 2.43
CA ASP A 51 3.03 18.17 1.77
C ASP A 51 2.55 17.10 0.78
N TRP A 52 1.24 16.80 0.76
CA TRP A 52 0.66 15.65 0.06
C TRP A 52 -0.63 16.00 -0.68
N LYS A 53 -0.65 15.73 -1.99
CA LYS A 53 -1.81 15.98 -2.84
C LYS A 53 -2.54 14.68 -3.20
N ALA A 54 -3.85 14.66 -2.96
CA ALA A 54 -4.76 13.71 -3.58
C ALA A 54 -4.96 14.07 -5.06
N CYS A 55 -4.62 13.14 -5.96
CA CYS A 55 -4.66 13.29 -7.40
C CYS A 55 -5.65 12.30 -8.02
N ILE A 56 -6.53 12.84 -8.86
CA ILE A 56 -7.42 12.04 -9.72
C ILE A 56 -6.55 11.12 -10.60
N PRO A 57 -6.78 9.79 -10.62
CA PRO A 57 -6.06 8.90 -11.53
C PRO A 57 -6.45 9.19 -12.98
N ASN A 58 -5.52 9.06 -13.92
CA ASN A 58 -5.88 8.90 -15.33
C ASN A 58 -6.41 7.47 -15.59
N THR A 59 -7.06 7.27 -16.73
CA THR A 59 -7.71 5.99 -17.09
C THR A 59 -6.74 4.85 -17.38
N SER A 60 -5.42 5.09 -17.45
CA SER A 60 -4.39 4.05 -17.61
C SER A 60 -3.74 3.58 -16.30
N ARG A 61 -3.79 4.36 -15.21
CA ARG A 61 -3.23 3.94 -13.91
C ARG A 61 -4.21 3.07 -13.12
N ARG A 62 -3.66 2.10 -12.40
CA ARG A 62 -4.38 1.01 -11.71
C ARG A 62 -4.08 0.99 -10.24
N ILE A 63 -4.91 0.29 -9.48
CA ILE A 63 -4.73 0.14 -8.04
C ILE A 63 -3.45 -0.61 -7.66
N CYS A 64 -2.87 -1.40 -8.58
CA CYS A 64 -1.56 -2.02 -8.41
C CYS A 64 -0.38 -1.21 -8.98
N SER A 65 -0.57 0.00 -9.53
CA SER A 65 0.52 0.72 -10.21
C SER A 65 1.65 1.19 -9.26
N LYS A 66 2.88 0.82 -9.60
CA LYS A 66 4.15 1.17 -8.94
C LYS A 66 4.31 2.65 -8.61
N PHE A 67 5.08 2.89 -7.55
CA PHE A 67 5.57 4.20 -7.10
C PHE A 67 6.73 4.76 -7.96
N GLN A 68 6.71 4.54 -9.27
CA GLN A 68 7.71 5.10 -10.20
C GLN A 68 7.37 6.53 -10.65
N TRP A 69 6.08 6.88 -10.68
CA TRP A 69 5.58 8.17 -11.20
C TRP A 69 5.33 9.21 -10.10
N GLY A 70 6.24 9.30 -9.13
CA GLY A 70 6.16 10.28 -8.03
C GLY A 70 4.85 10.25 -7.22
N SER A 71 4.15 9.10 -7.19
CA SER A 71 2.81 8.98 -6.57
C SER A 71 2.33 7.53 -6.46
N PHE A 72 1.70 7.15 -5.35
CA PHE A 72 1.21 5.79 -5.08
C PHE A 72 -0.33 5.72 -5.11
N PRO A 73 -0.95 4.58 -5.48
CA PRO A 73 -2.40 4.41 -5.38
C PRO A 73 -2.80 4.15 -3.93
N MET A 74 -3.92 4.71 -3.47
CA MET A 74 -4.48 4.42 -2.15
C MET A 74 -6.02 4.59 -2.16
N TYR A 75 -6.72 3.87 -1.29
CA TYR A 75 -8.17 3.97 -1.19
C TYR A 75 -8.63 5.28 -0.54
N GLN A 76 -9.80 5.75 -0.97
CA GLN A 76 -10.54 6.77 -0.23
C GLN A 76 -10.85 6.33 1.21
N ILE A 77 -11.36 5.09 1.40
CA ILE A 77 -11.80 4.59 2.71
C ILE A 77 -10.69 4.60 3.78
N ALA A 78 -9.42 4.45 3.35
CA ALA A 78 -8.28 4.48 4.27
C ALA A 78 -8.16 5.84 4.98
N PHE A 79 -8.32 6.94 4.23
CA PHE A 79 -8.28 8.30 4.77
C PHE A 79 -9.65 8.72 5.35
N GLU A 80 -10.74 8.36 4.70
CA GLU A 80 -12.08 8.84 5.06
C GLU A 80 -12.62 8.17 6.33
N GLN A 81 -12.42 6.85 6.49
CA GLN A 81 -13.04 6.05 7.56
C GLN A 81 -12.02 5.35 8.46
N MET A 82 -10.84 4.96 7.94
CA MET A 82 -9.81 4.25 8.71
C MET A 82 -8.74 5.18 9.30
N CYS A 83 -8.96 6.49 9.28
CA CYS A 83 -8.13 7.51 9.92
C CYS A 83 -6.62 7.54 9.55
N TYR A 84 -6.19 6.85 8.48
CA TYR A 84 -4.83 7.01 7.94
C TYR A 84 -4.56 8.46 7.59
N ARG A 85 -3.36 8.96 7.89
CA ARG A 85 -2.89 10.29 7.49
C ARG A 85 -1.44 10.19 7.06
N LEU A 86 -1.00 11.10 6.21
CA LEU A 86 0.39 11.16 5.76
C LEU A 86 1.20 12.24 6.52
N PRO A 87 2.52 12.04 6.69
CA PRO A 87 3.26 10.79 6.40
C PRO A 87 2.74 9.61 7.25
N PHE A 88 2.87 8.39 6.71
CA PHE A 88 2.51 7.16 7.44
C PHE A 88 3.39 7.02 8.69
N SER A 89 2.93 6.29 9.70
CA SER A 89 3.75 5.99 10.87
C SER A 89 4.90 5.02 10.53
N ASP A 90 5.96 5.00 11.33
CA ASP A 90 7.05 4.04 11.18
C ASP A 90 6.57 2.57 11.21
N PHE A 91 5.55 2.26 12.03
CA PHE A 91 4.97 0.92 12.07
C PHE A 91 4.16 0.60 10.80
N GLU A 92 3.34 1.53 10.30
CA GLU A 92 2.63 1.37 9.03
C GLU A 92 3.62 1.16 7.88
N VAL A 93 4.68 1.97 7.81
CA VAL A 93 5.78 1.83 6.83
C VAL A 93 6.48 0.47 6.97
N ALA A 94 6.81 0.05 8.20
CA ALA A 94 7.46 -1.24 8.45
C ALA A 94 6.60 -2.42 7.96
N VAL A 95 5.29 -2.41 8.21
CA VAL A 95 4.39 -3.48 7.73
C VAL A 95 4.28 -3.48 6.20
N PHE A 96 4.12 -2.32 5.56
CA PHE A 96 4.07 -2.24 4.10
C PHE A 96 5.36 -2.73 3.44
N ARG A 97 6.52 -2.41 4.01
CA ARG A 97 7.83 -2.92 3.55
C ARG A 97 7.97 -4.42 3.73
N TYR A 98 7.67 -4.96 4.93
CA TYR A 98 7.78 -6.40 5.22
C TYR A 98 6.91 -7.26 4.30
N LEU A 99 5.76 -6.73 3.86
CA LEU A 99 4.88 -7.39 2.92
C LEU A 99 5.34 -7.29 1.45
N HIS A 100 6.24 -6.34 1.12
CA HIS A 100 6.65 -5.98 -0.24
C HIS A 100 5.46 -5.65 -1.17
N LEU A 101 4.46 -4.94 -0.66
CA LEU A 101 3.24 -4.56 -1.38
C LEU A 101 3.05 -3.04 -1.43
N THR A 102 2.32 -2.53 -2.44
CA THR A 102 1.72 -1.19 -2.30
C THR A 102 0.60 -1.24 -1.26
N PRO A 103 0.38 -0.18 -0.46
CA PRO A 103 -0.71 -0.14 0.52
C PRO A 103 -2.10 -0.44 -0.08
N SER A 104 -2.27 -0.14 -1.36
CA SER A 104 -3.46 -0.39 -2.19
C SER A 104 -3.65 -1.84 -2.67
N GLN A 105 -2.62 -2.69 -2.63
CA GLN A 105 -2.75 -4.14 -2.89
C GLN A 105 -3.31 -4.89 -1.69
N LEU A 106 -3.30 -4.28 -0.50
CA LEU A 106 -3.98 -4.82 0.68
C LEU A 106 -5.49 -4.60 0.60
N HIS A 107 -6.25 -5.54 1.17
CA HIS A 107 -7.69 -5.40 1.39
C HIS A 107 -7.95 -4.32 2.47
N PRO A 108 -9.01 -3.49 2.37
CA PRO A 108 -9.27 -2.45 3.37
C PRO A 108 -9.32 -2.94 4.82
N ASN A 109 -9.95 -4.09 5.13
CA ASN A 109 -9.91 -4.69 6.46
C ASN A 109 -8.48 -4.94 6.98
N SER A 110 -7.51 -5.19 6.10
CA SER A 110 -6.10 -5.40 6.46
C SER A 110 -5.39 -4.10 6.80
N LEU A 111 -5.75 -3.00 6.13
CA LEU A 111 -5.36 -1.65 6.55
C LEU A 111 -5.99 -1.31 7.92
N ALA A 112 -7.28 -1.62 8.12
CA ALA A 112 -7.93 -1.44 9.41
C ALA A 112 -7.24 -2.25 10.53
N PHE A 113 -6.80 -3.48 10.27
CA PHE A 113 -6.03 -4.30 11.22
C PHE A 113 -4.67 -3.68 11.58
N ILE A 114 -3.91 -3.14 10.62
CA ILE A 114 -2.63 -2.44 10.88
C ILE A 114 -2.88 -1.23 11.78
N ARG A 115 -3.84 -0.37 11.40
CA ARG A 115 -4.21 0.85 12.12
C ARG A 115 -4.70 0.55 13.53
N ALA A 116 -5.58 -0.45 13.69
CA ALA A 116 -6.14 -0.83 14.98
C ALA A 116 -5.10 -1.46 15.90
N PHE A 117 -4.21 -2.32 15.39
CA PHE A 117 -3.13 -2.89 16.18
C PHE A 117 -2.17 -1.82 16.71
N GLU A 118 -1.76 -0.84 15.89
CA GLU A 118 -0.96 0.29 16.37
C GLU A 118 -1.68 1.07 17.48
N MET A 119 -2.95 1.40 17.28
CA MET A 119 -3.72 2.18 18.26
C MET A 119 -3.96 1.41 19.56
N THR A 120 -4.18 0.09 19.50
CA THR A 120 -4.27 -0.79 20.67
C THR A 120 -2.92 -0.92 21.39
N ALA A 121 -1.80 -1.04 20.66
CA ALA A 121 -0.47 -1.08 21.26
C ALA A 121 -0.14 0.22 22.01
N ALA A 122 -0.40 1.37 21.37
CA ALA A 122 -0.22 2.69 21.98
C ALA A 122 -1.13 2.90 23.20
N TYR A 123 -2.39 2.44 23.16
CA TYR A 123 -3.32 2.51 24.29
C TYR A 123 -2.89 1.62 25.47
N LEU A 124 -2.35 0.42 25.19
CA LEU A 124 -1.87 -0.53 26.19
C LEU A 124 -0.42 -0.30 26.62
N GLY A 125 0.23 0.77 26.12
CA GLY A 125 1.58 1.18 26.54
C GLY A 125 2.72 0.27 26.06
N PHE A 126 2.53 -0.52 24.99
CA PHE A 126 3.59 -1.36 24.42
C PHE A 126 3.95 -0.96 22.98
N MET A 127 5.17 -1.27 22.57
CA MET A 127 5.65 -0.98 21.21
C MET A 127 5.03 -1.96 20.18
N PRO A 128 4.33 -1.48 19.13
CA PRO A 128 3.87 -2.34 18.05
C PRO A 128 5.07 -2.81 17.21
N THR A 129 5.26 -4.12 17.08
CA THR A 129 6.39 -4.70 16.33
C THR A 129 5.92 -5.65 15.24
N ILE A 130 6.74 -5.82 14.20
CA ILE A 130 6.48 -6.74 13.08
C ILE A 130 6.25 -8.19 13.56
N PRO A 131 7.06 -8.79 14.45
CA PRO A 131 6.83 -10.17 14.89
C PRO A 131 5.52 -10.33 15.65
N LEU A 132 5.17 -9.39 16.54
CA LEU A 132 3.93 -9.44 17.31
C LEU A 132 2.70 -9.22 16.41
N PHE A 133 2.81 -8.35 15.41
CA PHE A 133 1.76 -8.17 14.42
C PHE A 133 1.52 -9.45 13.60
N PHE A 134 2.56 -10.09 13.07
CA PHE A 134 2.38 -11.31 12.26
C PHE A 134 2.06 -12.58 13.06
N HIS A 135 2.28 -12.56 14.38
CA HIS A 135 1.70 -13.54 15.32
C HIS A 135 0.17 -13.37 15.47
N ALA A 136 -0.31 -12.12 15.49
CA ALA A 136 -1.74 -11.80 15.57
C ALA A 136 -2.47 -11.86 14.21
N PHE A 137 -1.77 -11.64 13.09
CA PHE A 137 -2.33 -11.49 11.75
C PHE A 137 -1.52 -12.24 10.70
N HIS A 138 -2.10 -13.27 10.09
CA HIS A 138 -1.43 -14.10 9.09
C HIS A 138 -1.80 -13.69 7.66
N LEU A 139 -0.88 -13.87 6.71
CA LEU A 139 -1.07 -13.46 5.32
C LEU A 139 -1.98 -14.43 4.55
N GLN A 140 -3.03 -13.89 3.91
CA GLN A 140 -3.97 -14.62 3.07
C GLN A 140 -4.06 -13.96 1.68
N ARG A 141 -3.36 -14.51 0.70
CA ARG A 141 -3.45 -14.06 -0.70
C ARG A 141 -4.72 -14.63 -1.34
N SER A 142 -5.58 -13.79 -1.91
CA SER A 142 -6.72 -14.28 -2.68
C SER A 142 -6.24 -14.88 -4.01
N LYS A 143 -6.70 -16.10 -4.32
CA LYS A 143 -6.58 -16.65 -5.69
C LYS A 143 -7.80 -16.22 -6.50
N PRO A 144 -7.66 -15.80 -7.77
CA PRO A 144 -8.80 -15.54 -8.64
C PRO A 144 -9.60 -16.84 -8.89
N LYS A 145 -10.86 -16.72 -9.31
CA LYS A 145 -11.64 -17.87 -9.81
C LYS A 145 -11.25 -18.14 -11.27
N GLY A 146 -10.90 -19.38 -11.58
CA GLY A 146 -10.41 -19.80 -12.90
C GLY A 146 -8.95 -20.22 -12.88
N ASP A 147 -8.50 -20.93 -13.91
CA ASP A 147 -7.19 -21.58 -13.95
C ASP A 147 -6.06 -20.61 -14.36
N ALA A 148 -5.88 -19.57 -13.55
CA ALA A 148 -4.80 -18.60 -13.68
C ALA A 148 -3.66 -18.96 -12.72
N ALA A 149 -2.92 -20.02 -13.06
CA ALA A 149 -1.76 -20.47 -12.29
C ALA A 149 -0.83 -19.30 -11.94
N ASN A 150 -0.45 -19.21 -10.66
CA ASN A 150 0.41 -18.18 -10.07
C ASN A 150 -0.12 -16.72 -10.05
N LYS A 151 -1.37 -16.44 -10.45
CA LYS A 151 -2.00 -15.12 -10.22
C LYS A 151 -2.68 -15.02 -8.84
N PHE A 152 -2.64 -13.83 -8.24
CA PHE A 152 -3.27 -13.47 -6.96
C PHE A 152 -3.99 -12.12 -7.06
N GLY A 153 -5.16 -12.01 -6.45
CA GLY A 153 -5.91 -10.75 -6.35
C GLY A 153 -5.37 -9.87 -5.21
N TRP A 154 -6.29 -9.21 -4.50
CA TRP A 154 -5.94 -8.49 -3.27
C TRP A 154 -5.34 -9.43 -2.22
N VAL A 155 -4.42 -8.89 -1.45
CA VAL A 155 -3.82 -9.57 -0.31
C VAL A 155 -4.57 -9.16 0.96
N SER A 156 -5.02 -10.15 1.72
CA SER A 156 -5.68 -9.95 3.00
C SER A 156 -4.79 -10.40 4.15
N LEU A 157 -5.06 -9.90 5.33
CA LEU A 157 -4.62 -10.43 6.60
C LEU A 157 -5.80 -11.13 7.28
N LYS A 158 -5.55 -12.28 7.91
CA LYS A 158 -6.51 -13.03 8.71
C LYS A 158 -6.04 -13.03 10.16
N GLN A 159 -6.92 -12.65 11.10
CA GLN A 159 -6.58 -12.71 12.52
C GLN A 159 -6.39 -14.17 12.99
N SER A 160 -5.41 -14.42 13.86
CA SER A 160 -5.19 -15.75 14.47
C SER A 160 -6.23 -16.06 15.56
N THR A 161 -6.62 -15.04 16.32
CA THR A 161 -7.83 -15.01 17.16
C THR A 161 -8.63 -13.72 16.86
N LYS A 162 -9.90 -13.65 17.26
CA LYS A 162 -10.81 -12.53 16.97
C LYS A 162 -10.51 -11.25 17.78
N LEU A 163 -9.33 -10.67 17.61
CA LEU A 163 -8.92 -9.46 18.35
C LEU A 163 -9.79 -8.23 18.02
N PHE A 164 -10.39 -8.17 16.83
CA PHE A 164 -11.16 -7.01 16.37
C PHE A 164 -12.44 -7.45 15.66
N GLU A 165 -13.45 -7.87 16.43
CA GLU A 165 -14.73 -8.37 15.87
C GLU A 165 -15.42 -7.37 14.93
N MET A 166 -15.22 -6.07 15.17
CA MET A 166 -15.68 -4.97 14.31
C MET A 166 -15.17 -4.98 12.85
N PHE A 167 -14.20 -5.84 12.51
CA PHE A 167 -13.68 -6.00 11.14
C PHE A 167 -13.86 -7.43 10.58
N LEU A 168 -14.73 -8.25 11.20
CA LEU A 168 -15.11 -9.56 10.65
C LEU A 168 -15.89 -9.46 9.34
N GLU A 169 -16.66 -8.38 9.16
CA GLU A 169 -17.33 -8.10 7.88
C GLU A 169 -16.36 -7.48 6.88
N SER A 170 -16.17 -8.14 5.73
CA SER A 170 -15.36 -7.59 4.64
C SER A 170 -16.00 -6.35 4.02
N VAL A 171 -15.26 -5.24 4.02
CA VAL A 171 -15.60 -4.01 3.27
C VAL A 171 -15.92 -4.36 1.81
N ARG A 172 -16.97 -3.75 1.25
CA ARG A 172 -17.42 -3.92 -0.13
C ARG A 172 -17.37 -2.59 -0.89
N GLY A 173 -17.53 -2.60 -2.22
CA GLY A 173 -17.60 -1.38 -3.04
C GLY A 173 -16.34 -0.51 -3.05
N PHE A 174 -15.18 -1.08 -2.71
CA PHE A 174 -13.92 -0.33 -2.53
C PHE A 174 -12.98 -0.34 -3.74
N LYS A 175 -13.13 -1.33 -4.64
CA LYS A 175 -12.11 -1.70 -5.64
C LYS A 175 -11.78 -0.58 -6.64
N ASP A 176 -12.81 0.15 -7.06
CA ASP A 176 -12.76 1.32 -7.94
C ASP A 176 -12.60 2.66 -7.18
N SER A 177 -12.70 2.64 -5.86
CA SER A 177 -12.74 3.84 -5.00
C SER A 177 -11.34 4.24 -4.49
N TYR A 178 -10.37 4.27 -5.40
CA TYR A 178 -8.97 4.62 -5.14
C TYR A 178 -8.53 5.88 -5.91
N PHE A 179 -7.61 6.65 -5.34
CA PHE A 179 -6.95 7.78 -6.00
C PHE A 179 -5.42 7.66 -5.89
N PHE A 180 -4.66 8.56 -6.52
CA PHE A 180 -3.21 8.62 -6.33
C PHE A 180 -2.84 9.67 -5.30
N VAL A 181 -1.82 9.42 -4.50
CA VAL A 181 -1.26 10.39 -3.56
C VAL A 181 0.16 10.75 -3.99
N LYS A 182 0.41 12.06 -4.12
CA LYS A 182 1.68 12.63 -4.57
C LYS A 182 2.32 13.48 -3.45
N PRO A 183 3.58 13.23 -3.04
CA PRO A 183 4.34 14.17 -2.24
C PRO A 183 4.69 15.43 -3.04
N LEU A 184 4.74 16.57 -2.35
CA LEU A 184 4.96 17.90 -2.94
C LEU A 184 6.36 18.46 -2.65
N ASN A 185 7.13 17.83 -1.75
CA ASN A 185 8.49 18.24 -1.41
C ASN A 185 9.42 17.04 -1.16
N SER A 186 10.71 17.30 -0.94
CA SER A 186 11.73 16.27 -0.72
C SER A 186 11.51 15.44 0.55
N ILE A 187 10.98 16.04 1.62
CA ILE A 187 10.76 15.39 2.92
C ILE A 187 9.63 14.38 2.82
N SER A 188 8.48 14.78 2.27
CA SER A 188 7.35 13.90 1.98
C SER A 188 7.75 12.78 1.01
N TRP A 189 8.48 13.07 -0.06
CA TRP A 189 9.05 12.06 -0.96
C TRP A 189 9.94 11.05 -0.22
N GLN A 190 10.88 11.53 0.59
CA GLN A 190 11.78 10.69 1.40
C GLN A 190 11.01 9.75 2.33
N SER A 191 9.95 10.22 3.00
CA SER A 191 9.16 9.39 3.93
C SER A 191 8.46 8.17 3.29
N VAL A 192 8.39 8.09 1.95
CA VAL A 192 7.86 6.91 1.22
C VAL A 192 8.94 6.17 0.40
N ILE A 193 10.04 6.81 -0.01
CA ILE A 193 11.17 6.09 -0.65
C ILE A 193 12.19 5.49 0.34
N TYR A 194 12.29 6.00 1.57
CA TYR A 194 13.33 5.59 2.54
C TYR A 194 13.12 4.09 3.18
N GLN A 195 14.34 3.83 2.69
CA GLN A 195 14.87 2.47 2.76
C GLN A 195 15.49 2.11 4.13
N GLY A 196 16.05 3.08 4.86
CA GLY A 196 16.72 2.80 6.15
C GLY A 196 15.75 2.29 7.24
N PRO A 197 16.26 1.67 8.32
CA PRO A 197 15.45 0.96 9.30
C PRO A 197 14.28 1.80 9.82
N ALA A 198 13.09 1.20 9.90
CA ALA A 198 11.93 1.84 10.54
C ALA A 198 12.21 2.03 12.03
N LYS A 199 11.59 3.01 12.68
CA LYS A 199 11.96 3.40 14.05
C LYS A 199 10.80 3.34 15.04
N ASP A 200 11.13 3.23 16.32
CA ASP A 200 10.18 3.37 17.41
C ASP A 200 9.99 4.85 17.82
N ALA A 201 9.12 5.08 18.80
CA ALA A 201 8.85 6.43 19.33
C ALA A 201 10.05 7.09 20.05
N THR A 202 11.15 6.36 20.28
CA THR A 202 12.43 6.88 20.81
C THR A 202 13.46 7.15 19.72
N GLY A 203 13.19 6.73 18.48
CA GLY A 203 14.10 6.81 17.34
C GLY A 203 15.02 5.60 17.17
N ALA A 204 14.84 4.53 17.96
CA ALA A 204 15.59 3.28 17.88
C ALA A 204 15.04 2.38 16.75
N PRO A 205 15.88 1.61 16.02
CA PRO A 205 15.41 0.72 14.95
C PRO A 205 14.44 -0.37 15.41
N LEU A 206 13.30 -0.49 14.73
CA LEU A 206 12.36 -1.59 14.84
C LEU A 206 12.99 -2.87 14.27
N VAL A 207 13.34 -3.80 15.15
CA VAL A 207 14.02 -5.05 14.80
C VAL A 207 13.07 -6.01 14.07
N GLY A 208 13.55 -6.63 12.99
CA GLY A 208 12.84 -7.65 12.22
C GLY A 208 12.66 -8.99 12.97
N PRO A 209 11.80 -9.89 12.48
CA PRO A 209 11.61 -11.23 13.07
C PRO A 209 12.84 -12.15 12.97
N ASP A 210 13.89 -11.73 12.26
CA ASP A 210 15.20 -12.38 12.18
C ASP A 210 16.23 -11.79 13.16
N GLY A 211 15.85 -10.79 13.96
CA GLY A 211 16.72 -10.11 14.92
C GLY A 211 17.61 -9.01 14.31
N ARG A 212 17.35 -8.56 13.08
CA ARG A 212 18.18 -7.57 12.37
C ARG A 212 17.49 -6.21 12.20
N GLN A 213 18.27 -5.20 11.80
CA GLN A 213 17.84 -3.81 11.53
C GLN A 213 17.81 -3.54 10.03
#